data_AF-A0A355BM22-F1
#
_entry.id   AF-A0A355BM22-F1
#
_cell.length_a   1.000
_cell.length_b   1.000
_cell.length_c   1.000
_cell.angle_alpha   90.00
_cell.angle_beta   90.00
_cell.angle_gamma   90.00
#
_symmetry.space_group_name_H-M   'P 1'
#
loop_
_entity.id
_entity.type
_entity.pdbx_description
1 polymer ?
#
loop_
_entity_poly.entity_id
_entity_poly.type
_entity_poly.pdbx_seq_one_letter_code
_entity_poly.pdbx_strand_id
1 'polypeptide(L)' 'MKRILFLVVLFASACSQHPSAEKVIFGKIWTGDDKQSVVEGIAINADTIVATGTRSDIQE' A
#
# COMPACT_ATOMS: atom_id res chain seq x y z
N MET A 1 1.60 -26.23 -27.19
CA MET A 1 2.74 -25.94 -26.28
C MET A 1 3.21 -24.48 -26.37
N LYS A 2 3.57 -23.95 -27.55
CA LYS A 2 4.05 -22.56 -27.71
C LYS A 2 3.10 -21.46 -27.20
N ARG A 3 1.78 -21.66 -27.33
CA ARG A 3 0.75 -20.73 -26.80
C ARG A 3 0.62 -20.74 -25.27
N ILE A 4 0.88 -21.89 -24.63
CA ILE A 4 0.84 -22.05 -23.17
C ILE A 4 2.04 -21.34 -22.54
N LEU A 5 3.22 -21.47 -23.16
CA LEU A 5 4.43 -20.75 -22.73
C LEU A 5 4.22 -19.23 -22.73
N PHE A 6 3.54 -18.69 -23.75
CA PHE A 6 3.26 -17.26 -23.85
C PHE A 6 2.30 -16.77 -22.76
N LEU A 7 1.30 -17.57 -22.41
CA LEU A 7 0.37 -17.26 -21.31
C LEU A 7 1.08 -17.24 -19.95
N VAL A 8 1.96 -18.19 -19.68
CA VAL A 8 2.71 -18.26 -18.40
C VAL A 8 3.58 -17.02 -18.19
N VAL A 9 4.21 -16.51 -19.25
CA VAL A 9 5.05 -15.29 -19.17
C VAL A 9 4.19 -14.05 -18.87
N LEU A 10 2.99 -13.95 -19.42
CA LEU A 10 2.08 -12.83 -19.16
C LEU A 10 1.53 -12.82 -17.73
N PHE A 11 1.30 -14.00 -17.13
CA PHE A 11 0.83 -14.10 -15.74
C PHE A 11 1.95 -13.78 -14.73
N ALA A 12 3.22 -14.07 -15.05
CA ALA A 12 4.35 -13.76 -14.18
C ALA A 12 4.59 -12.25 -13.99
N SER A 13 4.25 -11.42 -14.99
CA SER A 13 4.38 -9.96 -14.91
C SER A 13 3.25 -9.25 -14.16
N ALA A 14 2.18 -9.97 -13.76
CA ALA A 14 1.05 -9.37 -13.04
C ALA A 14 1.29 -9.25 -11.53
N CYS A 15 2.43 -9.75 -11.02
CA CYS A 15 2.82 -9.57 -9.63
C CYS A 15 3.33 -8.14 -9.44
N SER A 16 2.41 -7.18 -9.29
CA SER A 16 2.75 -5.83 -8.88
C SER A 16 3.34 -5.87 -7.48
N GLN A 17 4.53 -5.32 -7.33
CA GLN A 17 5.20 -5.18 -6.05
C GLN A 17 4.27 -4.45 -5.07
N HIS A 18 4.02 -5.05 -3.90
CA HIS A 18 3.22 -4.39 -2.87
C HIS A 18 3.86 -3.04 -2.56
N PRO A 19 3.10 -1.92 -2.52
CA PRO A 19 3.68 -0.61 -2.26
C PRO A 19 4.39 -0.63 -0.89
N SER A 20 5.70 -0.74 -0.90
CA SER A 20 6.51 -0.69 0.31
C SER A 20 6.58 0.76 0.75
N ALA A 21 6.10 1.05 1.96
CA ALA A 21 6.33 2.35 2.56
C ALA A 21 7.81 2.49 2.93
N GLU A 22 8.40 3.65 2.67
CA GLU A 22 9.76 3.98 3.15
C GLU A 22 9.73 4.41 4.62
N LYS A 23 8.59 4.96 5.06
CA LYS A 23 8.39 5.48 6.40
C LYS A 23 6.98 5.20 6.90
N VAL A 24 6.90 4.76 8.14
CA VAL A 24 5.66 4.55 8.87
C VAL A 24 5.67 5.39 10.13
N ILE A 25 4.56 6.10 10.39
CA ILE A 25 4.38 6.91 11.59
C ILE A 25 3.12 6.41 12.30
N PHE A 26 3.23 6.11 13.60
CA PHE A 26 2.10 5.74 14.45
C PHE A 26 1.83 6.83 15.50
N GLY A 27 0.56 7.05 15.81
CA GLY A 27 0.12 8.01 16.80
C GLY A 27 -1.34 8.38 16.60
N LYS A 28 -1.81 9.44 17.27
CA LYS A 28 -3.12 10.03 16.99
C LYS A 28 -2.93 11.11 15.92
N ILE A 29 -3.22 10.78 14.67
CA ILE A 29 -2.88 11.63 13.51
C ILE A 29 -4.17 12.21 12.94
N TRP A 30 -4.25 13.54 12.84
CA TRP A 30 -5.36 14.22 12.17
C TRP A 30 -5.08 14.33 10.66
N THR A 31 -6.02 13.90 9.82
CA THR A 31 -5.83 13.73 8.36
C THR A 31 -6.49 14.81 7.51
N GLY A 32 -7.44 15.56 8.07
CA GLY A 32 -8.29 16.47 7.30
C GLY A 32 -9.34 15.77 6.42
N ASP A 33 -9.48 14.44 6.48
CA ASP A 33 -10.57 13.70 5.84
C ASP A 33 -11.82 13.73 6.73
N ASP A 34 -12.97 14.16 6.18
CA ASP A 34 -14.24 14.21 6.90
C ASP A 34 -14.73 12.83 7.37
N LYS A 35 -14.38 11.75 6.66
CA LYS A 35 -14.79 10.37 7.00
C LYS A 35 -13.83 9.70 7.99
N GLN A 36 -12.55 10.06 7.93
CA GLN A 36 -11.50 9.49 8.75
C GLN A 36 -10.59 10.58 9.33
N SER A 37 -11.19 11.51 10.06
CA SER A 37 -10.51 12.71 10.58
C SER A 37 -9.33 12.43 11.50
N VAL A 38 -9.30 11.25 12.14
CA VAL A 38 -8.21 10.79 13.00
C VAL A 38 -7.89 9.33 12.68
N VAL A 39 -6.60 9.02 12.49
CA VAL A 39 -6.08 7.67 12.25
C VAL A 39 -4.95 7.31 13.23
N GLU A 40 -4.63 6.02 13.31
CA GLU A 40 -3.59 5.50 14.20
C GLU A 40 -2.21 5.41 13.53
N GLY A 41 -2.18 5.38 12.19
CA GLY A 41 -0.95 5.30 11.42
C GLY A 41 -1.07 5.84 10.01
N ILE A 42 0.07 6.29 9.48
CA ILE A 42 0.25 6.68 8.08
C ILE A 42 1.50 6.02 7.51
N ALA A 43 1.42 5.63 6.24
CA ALA A 43 2.51 5.05 5.48
C ALA A 43 2.88 6.00 4.33
N ILE A 44 4.17 6.30 4.18
CA ILE A 44 4.69 7.29 3.24
C ILE A 44 5.70 6.60 2.32
N ASN A 45 5.68 6.95 1.05
CA ASN A 45 6.71 6.63 0.07
C ASN A 45 7.09 7.92 -0.67
N ALA A 46 8.36 8.32 -0.62
CA ALA A 46 8.85 9.62 -1.03
C ALA A 46 8.01 10.78 -0.45
N ASP A 47 7.25 11.47 -1.30
CA ASP A 47 6.42 12.63 -0.97
C ASP A 47 4.93 12.29 -0.87
N THR A 48 4.57 11.01 -0.97
CA THR A 48 3.19 10.55 -1.12
C THR A 48 2.75 9.69 0.06
N ILE A 49 1.58 9.97 0.61
CA ILE A 49 0.89 9.09 1.58
C ILE A 49 0.26 7.94 0.78
N VAL A 50 0.70 6.71 1.05
CA VAL A 50 0.25 5.51 0.35
C VAL A 50 -0.79 4.72 1.13
N ALA A 51 -0.88 4.91 2.46
CA ALA A 51 -1.93 4.34 3.30
C ALA A 51 -2.15 5.17 4.59
N THR A 52 -3.37 5.13 5.10
CA THR A 52 -3.78 5.71 6.40
C THR A 52 -4.78 4.77 7.07
N GLY A 53 -4.70 4.57 8.38
CA GLY A 53 -5.67 3.69 9.06
C GLY A 53 -5.30 3.35 10.50
N THR A 54 -5.81 2.21 10.96
CA THR A 54 -5.43 1.58 12.22
C THR A 54 -4.00 1.04 12.15
N ARG A 55 -3.41 0.65 13.28
CA ARG A 55 -2.09 0.02 13.26
C ARG A 55 -2.06 -1.27 12.42
N SER A 56 -3.13 -2.07 12.44
CA SER A 56 -3.21 -3.29 11.63
C SER A 56 -3.23 -2.99 10.14
N ASP A 57 -3.97 -1.97 9.71
CA ASP A 57 -4.09 -1.61 8.29
C ASP A 57 -2.74 -1.22 7.65
N ILE A 58 -1.78 -0.79 8.48
CA ILE A 58 -0.45 -0.33 8.05
C ILE A 58 0.62 -1.43 8.15
N GLN A 59 0.36 -2.51 8.90
CA GLN A 59 1.33 -3.58 9.17
C GLN A 59 1.09 -4.86 8.35
N GLU A 60 -0.04 -4.97 7.65
CA GLU A 60 -0.33 -6.05 6.68
C GLU A 60 0.42 -5.86 5.35
#